data_AF-A0A812Y7R6-F1
#
_entry.id   AF-A0A812Y7R6-F1
#
_cell.length_a   1.000
_cell.length_b   1.000
_cell.length_c   1.000
_cell.angle_alpha   90.00
_cell.angle_beta   90.00
_cell.angle_gamma   90.00
#
_symmetry.space_group_name_H-M   'P 1'
#
loop_
_entity.id
_entity.type
_entity.pdbx_description
1 polymer ?
#
loop_
_entity_poly.entity_id
_entity_poly.type
_entity_poly.pdbx_seq_one_letter_code
_entity_poly.pdbx_strand_id
1 'polypeptide(L)'
;VILAAEILGVDLIEEPFLVPTLKAALPTLGSAFQRDVLTEDCIEGTVEALEAARAAEKCEEAVSTTLAAAHKCEECEDVAAWHCPACEGSFCGSCFDRLHARGRRAEHPRLDLSYAGFKMKDSHAGARKQVINVRWHAFYDAQGLKYYYNFENQQSVRKLSSK
;
A
#
# COMPACT_ATOMS: atom_id res chain seq x y z
N VAL A 1 14.62 -1.78 19.82
CA VAL A 1 14.37 -1.23 18.47
C VAL A 1 14.25 0.28 18.54
N ILE A 2 13.27 0.85 19.26
CA ILE A 2 13.10 2.33 19.37
C ILE A 2 14.39 3.03 19.84
N LEU A 3 14.94 2.63 21.00
CA LEU A 3 16.22 3.17 21.50
C LEU A 3 17.39 3.03 20.51
N ALA A 4 17.43 1.96 19.74
CA ALA A 4 18.50 1.74 18.76
C ALA A 4 18.32 2.62 17.52
N ALA A 5 17.07 2.91 17.15
CA ALA A 5 16.76 3.85 16.10
C ALA A 5 17.16 5.27 16.50
N GLU A 6 16.89 5.67 17.75
CA GLU A 6 17.34 6.96 18.28
C GLU A 6 18.87 7.10 18.25
N ILE A 7 19.60 6.06 18.68
CA ILE A 7 21.07 6.05 18.68
C ILE A 7 21.63 6.16 17.24
N LEU A 8 21.00 5.49 16.28
CA LEU A 8 21.43 5.46 14.88
C LEU A 8 20.83 6.58 14.03
N GLY A 9 20.06 7.50 14.63
CA GLY A 9 19.42 8.62 13.93
C GLY A 9 18.38 8.17 12.88
N VAL A 10 17.70 7.06 13.11
CA VAL A 10 16.65 6.53 12.23
C VAL A 10 15.28 6.94 12.75
N ASP A 11 14.52 7.66 11.92
CA ASP A 11 13.12 7.96 12.22
C ASP A 11 12.23 6.80 11.77
N LEU A 12 11.73 6.00 12.71
CA LEU A 12 10.87 4.85 12.40
C LEU A 12 9.44 5.22 11.99
N ILE A 13 9.04 6.49 12.14
CA ILE A 13 7.75 7.01 11.66
C ILE A 13 7.87 7.33 10.17
N GLU A 14 8.94 8.00 9.76
CA GLU A 14 9.21 8.34 8.36
C GLU A 14 9.76 7.14 7.57
N GLU A 15 10.61 6.31 8.20
CA GLU A 15 11.30 5.18 7.60
C GLU A 15 10.92 3.83 8.24
N PRO A 16 9.62 3.45 8.29
CA PRO A 16 9.20 2.21 8.95
C PRO A 16 9.72 0.94 8.25
N PHE A 17 10.17 1.06 7.00
CA PHE A 17 10.80 -0.04 6.25
C PHE A 17 12.18 -0.44 6.78
N LEU A 18 12.81 0.40 7.62
CA LEU A 18 14.09 0.09 8.28
C LEU A 18 13.95 -0.77 9.53
N VAL A 19 12.73 -0.94 10.06
CA VAL A 19 12.45 -1.75 11.25
C VAL A 19 12.97 -3.19 11.13
N PRO A 20 12.79 -3.93 10.01
CA PRO A 20 13.33 -5.29 9.86
C PRO A 20 14.86 -5.31 9.91
N THR A 21 15.53 -4.40 9.20
CA THR A 21 16.99 -4.29 9.16
C THR A 21 17.56 -4.00 10.55
N LEU A 22 16.97 -3.03 11.25
CA LEU A 22 17.36 -2.68 12.61
C LEU A 22 17.13 -3.84 13.58
N LYS A 23 16.02 -4.57 13.43
CA LYS A 23 15.71 -5.74 14.27
C LYS A 23 16.66 -6.90 14.02
N ALA A 24 17.15 -7.07 12.79
CA ALA A 24 18.15 -8.08 12.44
C ALA A 24 19.55 -7.74 12.97
N ALA A 25 19.91 -6.45 13.02
CA ALA A 25 21.21 -5.99 13.52
C ALA A 25 21.35 -6.08 15.04
N LEU A 26 20.26 -5.91 15.80
CA LEU A 26 20.28 -5.81 17.25
C LEU A 26 20.88 -7.03 17.99
N PRO A 27 20.58 -8.29 17.65
CA PRO A 27 21.19 -9.45 18.29
C PRO A 27 22.72 -9.45 18.12
N THR A 28 23.21 -9.12 16.93
CA THR A 28 24.65 -9.08 16.62
C THR A 28 25.34 -8.01 17.45
N LEU A 29 24.82 -6.78 17.45
CA LEU A 29 25.33 -5.68 18.27
C LEU A 29 25.28 -5.99 19.77
N GLY A 30 24.17 -6.56 20.24
CA GLY A 30 24.01 -6.96 21.64
C GLY A 30 25.02 -8.03 22.05
N SER A 31 25.30 -8.99 21.19
CA SER A 31 26.32 -10.02 21.45
C SER A 31 27.74 -9.47 21.43
N ALA A 32 28.04 -8.53 20.52
CA ALA A 32 29.34 -7.88 20.44
C ALA A 32 29.60 -7.00 21.68
N PHE A 33 28.58 -6.27 22.13
CA PHE A 33 28.63 -5.47 23.36
C PHE A 33 28.86 -6.34 24.60
N GLN A 34 28.11 -7.45 24.73
CA GLN A 34 28.27 -8.37 25.86
C GLN A 34 29.66 -9.03 25.94
N ARG A 35 30.33 -9.16 24.79
CA ARG A 35 31.67 -9.75 24.69
C ARG A 35 32.80 -8.72 24.75
N ASP A 36 32.46 -7.44 24.89
CA ASP A 36 33.41 -6.32 24.86
C ASP A 36 34.23 -6.27 23.56
N VAL A 37 33.61 -6.67 22.44
CA VAL A 37 34.21 -6.65 21.09
C VAL A 37 33.43 -5.71 20.16
N LEU A 38 32.67 -4.78 20.74
CA LEU A 38 31.93 -3.81 19.94
C LEU A 38 32.90 -2.76 19.40
N THR A 39 33.27 -2.91 18.13
CA THR A 39 34.14 -1.98 17.41
C THR A 39 33.34 -1.06 16.49
N GLU A 40 34.00 -0.02 15.98
CA GLU A 40 33.42 0.87 14.96
C GLU A 40 32.96 0.07 13.72
N ASP A 41 33.73 -0.93 13.29
CA ASP A 41 33.37 -1.83 12.19
C ASP A 41 32.02 -2.55 12.39
N CYS A 42 31.67 -2.90 13.64
CA CYS A 42 30.41 -3.54 13.96
C CYS A 42 29.22 -2.60 13.73
N ILE A 43 29.42 -1.30 13.96
CA ILE A 43 28.42 -0.26 13.76
C ILE A 43 28.37 0.10 12.28
N GLU A 44 29.52 0.24 11.62
CA GLU A 44 29.63 0.57 10.19
C GLU A 44 28.84 -0.43 9.33
N GLY A 45 29.00 -1.74 9.57
CA GLY A 45 28.23 -2.75 8.83
C GLY A 45 26.71 -2.66 9.04
N THR A 46 26.25 -2.12 10.18
CA THR A 46 24.81 -1.87 10.40
C THR A 46 24.33 -0.60 9.69
N VAL A 47 25.17 0.43 9.62
CA VAL A 47 24.88 1.66 8.87
C VAL A 47 24.82 1.36 7.38
N GLU A 48 25.78 0.59 6.84
CA GLU A 48 25.77 0.15 5.44
C GLU A 48 24.49 -0.63 5.09
N ALA A 49 24.05 -1.53 5.98
CA ALA A 49 22.82 -2.28 5.79
C ALA A 49 21.56 -1.39 5.77
N LEU A 50 21.53 -0.34 6.60
CA LEU A 50 20.45 0.65 6.61
C LEU A 50 20.46 1.51 5.35
N GLU A 51 21.64 1.95 4.89
CA GLU A 51 21.79 2.69 3.64
C GLU A 51 21.41 1.85 2.42
N ALA A 52 21.79 0.57 2.39
CA ALA A 52 21.37 -0.37 1.36
C ALA A 52 19.84 -0.55 1.34
N ALA A 53 19.19 -0.61 2.50
CA ALA A 53 17.74 -0.68 2.61
C ALA A 53 17.05 0.62 2.11
N ARG A 54 17.62 1.80 2.40
CA ARG A 54 17.17 3.09 1.83
C ARG A 54 17.32 3.13 0.31
N ALA A 55 18.44 2.63 -0.21
CA ALA A 55 18.67 2.53 -1.65
C ALA A 55 17.70 1.54 -2.32
N ALA A 56 17.38 0.43 -1.65
CA ALA A 56 16.40 -0.54 -2.14
C ALA A 56 14.98 0.05 -2.21
N GLU A 57 14.53 0.81 -1.22
CA GLU A 57 13.25 1.55 -1.29
C GLU A 57 13.27 2.57 -2.42
N LYS A 58 14.36 3.32 -2.62
CA LYS A 58 14.47 4.29 -3.72
C LYS A 58 14.38 3.66 -5.11
N CYS A 59 14.81 2.40 -5.25
CA CYS A 59 14.63 1.61 -6.47
C CYS A 59 13.21 1.01 -6.57
N GLU A 60 12.62 0.55 -5.45
CA GLU A 60 11.23 0.09 -5.40
C GLU A 60 10.23 1.23 -5.66
N GLU A 61 10.55 2.48 -5.32
CA GLU A 61 9.69 3.65 -5.62
C GLU A 61 9.64 3.94 -7.13
N ALA A 62 10.74 3.67 -7.85
CA ALA A 62 10.77 3.68 -9.32
C ALA A 62 10.00 2.48 -9.94
N VAL A 63 9.79 1.40 -9.20
CA VAL A 63 9.07 0.18 -9.66
C VAL A 63 7.61 0.16 -9.21
N SER A 64 7.24 0.85 -8.13
CA SER A 64 5.86 0.97 -7.63
C SER A 64 4.99 1.85 -8.54
N THR A 65 5.59 2.57 -9.50
CA THR A 65 4.86 3.32 -10.52
C THR A 65 4.58 2.47 -11.77
N THR A 66 5.12 1.25 -11.90
CA THR A 66 5.09 0.51 -13.18
C THR A 66 4.62 -0.95 -13.12
N LEU A 67 3.98 -1.40 -12.03
CA LEU A 67 3.38 -2.75 -11.96
C LEU A 67 1.89 -2.78 -11.54
N ALA A 68 1.10 -1.84 -12.05
CA ALA A 68 -0.33 -2.11 -12.24
C ALA A 68 -0.49 -2.78 -13.61
N ALA A 69 -1.00 -4.02 -13.63
CA ALA A 69 -1.61 -4.54 -14.85
C ALA A 69 -2.62 -3.49 -15.32
N ALA A 70 -2.31 -2.81 -16.42
CA ALA A 70 -3.11 -1.71 -16.94
C ALA A 70 -4.50 -2.27 -17.28
N HIS A 71 -5.44 -2.15 -16.35
CA HIS A 71 -6.83 -2.50 -16.57
C HIS A 71 -7.30 -1.73 -17.80
N LYS A 72 -8.02 -2.39 -18.70
CA LYS A 72 -8.58 -1.73 -19.87
C LYS A 72 -9.94 -1.15 -19.55
N CYS A 73 -10.24 -0.02 -20.16
CA CYS A 73 -11.55 0.60 -20.13
C CYS A 73 -12.54 -0.31 -20.87
N GLU A 74 -13.67 -0.65 -20.25
CA GLU A 74 -14.68 -1.51 -20.88
C GLU A 74 -15.37 -0.87 -22.09
N GLU A 75 -15.31 0.46 -22.20
CA GLU A 75 -15.99 1.21 -23.26
C GLU A 75 -15.09 1.51 -24.47
N CYS A 76 -13.78 1.66 -24.25
CA CYS A 76 -12.85 2.12 -25.29
C CYS A 76 -11.53 1.37 -25.32
N GLU A 77 -11.35 0.34 -24.49
CA GLU A 77 -10.14 -0.49 -24.36
C GLU A 77 -8.82 0.24 -24.00
N ASP A 78 -8.86 1.57 -23.85
CA ASP A 78 -7.76 2.39 -23.33
C ASP A 78 -7.41 2.05 -21.89
N VAL A 79 -6.30 2.60 -21.37
CA VAL A 79 -5.91 2.42 -19.97
C VAL A 79 -6.99 2.98 -19.03
N ALA A 80 -7.55 2.11 -18.20
CA ALA A 80 -8.48 2.46 -17.14
C ALA A 80 -7.72 3.09 -15.97
N ALA A 81 -8.18 4.28 -15.57
CA ALA A 81 -7.69 4.97 -14.39
C ALA A 81 -8.63 4.79 -13.20
N TRP A 82 -9.90 4.43 -13.46
CA TRP A 82 -10.94 4.41 -12.44
C TRP A 82 -11.69 3.09 -12.42
N HIS A 83 -12.02 2.63 -11.23
CA HIS A 83 -12.90 1.49 -11.00
C HIS A 83 -14.17 1.94 -10.28
N CYS A 84 -15.32 1.44 -10.73
CA CYS A 84 -16.61 1.68 -10.10
C CYS A 84 -17.09 0.40 -9.41
N PRO A 85 -17.09 0.32 -8.06
CA PRO A 85 -17.60 -0.85 -7.34
C PRO A 85 -19.07 -1.18 -7.57
N ALA A 86 -19.89 -0.16 -7.85
CA ALA A 86 -21.32 -0.34 -8.07
C ALA A 86 -21.63 -0.87 -9.48
N CYS A 87 -20.82 -0.51 -10.48
CA CYS A 87 -20.90 -1.04 -11.83
C CYS A 87 -20.03 -2.29 -12.04
N GLU A 88 -19.13 -2.59 -11.09
CA GLU A 88 -18.09 -3.62 -11.20
C GLU A 88 -17.17 -3.47 -12.42
N GLY A 89 -17.09 -2.25 -12.97
CA GLY A 89 -16.40 -1.96 -14.22
C GLY A 89 -15.22 -1.01 -14.08
N SER A 90 -14.25 -1.15 -14.98
CA SER A 90 -13.06 -0.28 -15.07
C SER A 90 -13.17 0.65 -16.27
N PHE A 91 -12.90 1.94 -16.05
CA PHE A 91 -13.11 3.00 -17.04
C PHE A 91 -11.92 3.97 -17.09
N CYS A 92 -11.67 4.52 -18.26
CA CYS A 92 -10.85 5.73 -18.39
C CYS A 92 -11.62 6.95 -17.85
N GLY A 93 -10.92 8.06 -17.59
CA GLY A 93 -11.53 9.27 -17.00
C GLY A 93 -12.73 9.79 -17.78
N SER A 94 -12.59 9.88 -19.12
CA SER A 94 -13.65 10.38 -19.99
C SER A 94 -14.86 9.45 -20.05
N CYS A 95 -14.66 8.13 -20.11
CA CYS A 95 -15.75 7.17 -20.11
C CYS A 95 -16.47 7.11 -18.76
N PHE A 96 -15.73 7.22 -17.65
CA PHE A 96 -16.32 7.28 -16.32
C PHE A 96 -17.25 8.50 -16.21
N ASP A 97 -16.75 9.69 -16.52
CA ASP A 97 -17.53 10.93 -16.40
C ASP A 97 -18.75 10.91 -17.35
N ARG A 98 -18.60 10.38 -18.57
CA ARG A 98 -19.71 10.25 -19.52
C ARG A 98 -20.81 9.30 -19.01
N LEU A 99 -20.44 8.14 -18.47
CA LEU A 99 -21.39 7.12 -18.00
C LEU A 99 -21.99 7.43 -16.62
N HIS A 100 -21.24 8.17 -15.80
CA HIS A 100 -21.64 8.54 -14.44
C HIS A 100 -22.10 10.01 -14.34
N ALA A 101 -22.22 10.76 -15.45
CA ALA A 101 -22.78 12.11 -15.40
C ALA A 101 -24.30 12.16 -15.17
N ARG A 102 -25.03 11.05 -15.31
CA ARG A 102 -26.51 11.06 -15.35
C ARG A 102 -27.15 10.00 -14.46
N GLY A 103 -28.25 10.40 -13.82
CA GLY A 103 -29.11 9.51 -13.03
C GLY A 103 -28.42 8.94 -11.80
N ARG A 104 -28.87 7.75 -11.36
CA ARG A 104 -28.34 7.06 -10.16
C ARG A 104 -26.85 6.69 -10.24
N ARG A 105 -26.27 6.66 -11.44
CA ARG A 105 -24.84 6.37 -11.64
C ARG A 105 -23.96 7.54 -11.20
N ALA A 106 -24.48 8.76 -11.11
CA ALA A 106 -23.73 9.90 -10.60
C ALA A 106 -23.37 9.80 -9.12
N GLU A 107 -24.09 8.97 -8.38
CA GLU A 107 -23.82 8.71 -6.96
C GLU A 107 -22.82 7.55 -6.75
N HIS A 108 -22.36 6.90 -7.83
CA HIS A 108 -21.45 5.78 -7.69
C HIS A 108 -20.04 6.23 -7.28
N PRO A 109 -19.38 5.49 -6.39
CA PRO A 109 -18.02 5.82 -5.96
C PRO A 109 -17.01 5.60 -7.10
N ARG A 110 -16.09 6.55 -7.22
CA ARG A 110 -14.94 6.52 -8.14
C ARG A 110 -13.70 6.10 -7.36
N LEU A 111 -13.14 4.93 -7.67
CA LEU A 111 -11.90 4.43 -7.05
C LEU A 111 -10.74 4.57 -8.02
N ASP A 112 -9.61 5.08 -7.54
CA ASP A 112 -8.38 5.20 -8.33
C ASP A 112 -7.67 3.85 -8.43
N LEU A 113 -7.47 3.35 -9.66
CA LEU A 113 -6.76 2.10 -9.94
C LEU A 113 -5.25 2.22 -9.75
N SER A 114 -4.68 3.43 -9.79
CA SER A 114 -3.25 3.64 -9.55
C SER A 114 -2.87 3.33 -8.09
N TYR A 115 -3.83 3.47 -7.17
CA TYR A 115 -3.58 3.34 -5.74
C TYR A 115 -4.23 2.09 -5.14
N ALA A 116 -5.37 1.66 -5.68
CA ALA A 116 -6.07 0.52 -5.14
C ALA A 116 -5.32 -0.77 -5.46
N GLY A 117 -4.69 -1.36 -4.43
CA GLY A 117 -4.19 -2.74 -4.43
C GLY A 117 -5.31 -3.77 -4.61
N PHE A 118 -5.98 -3.75 -5.76
CA PHE A 118 -6.93 -4.76 -6.22
C PHE A 118 -6.17 -6.06 -6.44
N LYS A 119 -6.02 -6.84 -5.37
CA LYS A 119 -5.66 -8.25 -5.51
C LYS A 119 -6.79 -8.95 -6.26
N MET A 120 -6.53 -9.36 -7.51
CA MET A 120 -7.17 -10.57 -8.00
C MET A 120 -6.73 -11.72 -7.09
N LYS A 121 -7.67 -12.62 -6.77
CA LYS A 121 -7.32 -13.93 -6.21
C LYS A 121 -6.40 -14.58 -7.23
N ASP A 122 -5.11 -14.57 -6.98
CA ASP A 122 -4.25 -15.73 -7.09
C ASP A 122 -2.90 -15.41 -6.45
N SER A 123 -2.61 -16.16 -5.39
CA SER A 123 -1.28 -16.53 -4.91
C SER A 123 -0.38 -15.46 -4.26
N HIS A 124 0.05 -15.80 -3.03
CA HIS A 124 1.08 -15.21 -2.19
C HIS A 124 0.74 -13.96 -1.34
N ALA A 125 0.66 -14.24 -0.04
CA ALA A 125 0.53 -13.32 1.07
C ALA A 125 1.81 -12.49 1.26
N GLY A 126 1.90 -11.36 0.55
CA GLY A 126 2.66 -10.21 1.01
C GLY A 126 1.71 -9.20 1.66
N ALA A 127 1.90 -8.92 2.95
CA ALA A 127 1.23 -7.84 3.67
C ALA A 127 1.81 -6.50 3.16
N ARG A 128 1.24 -5.98 2.07
CA ARG A 128 1.57 -4.64 1.56
C ARG A 128 0.89 -3.59 2.44
N LYS A 129 1.65 -2.54 2.79
CA LYS A 129 1.20 -1.34 3.51
C LYS A 129 -0.10 -0.84 2.85
N GLN A 130 -1.23 -0.91 3.56
CA GLN A 130 -2.40 -0.13 3.20
C GLN A 130 -2.04 1.31 3.52
N VAL A 131 -1.58 2.06 2.52
CA VAL A 131 -1.41 3.49 2.67
C VAL A 131 -2.83 4.07 2.78
N ILE A 132 -3.20 4.54 3.98
CA ILE A 132 -4.53 5.07 4.32
C ILE A 132 -4.66 6.48 3.75
N ASN A 133 -4.63 6.60 2.43
CA ASN A 133 -4.73 7.89 1.75
C ASN A 133 -5.61 7.81 0.50
N VAL A 134 -6.63 6.94 0.53
CA VAL A 134 -7.72 6.95 -0.46
C VAL A 134 -9.03 7.12 0.26
N ARG A 135 -9.78 8.11 -0.21
CA ARG A 135 -11.15 8.46 0.13
C ARG A 135 -12.12 7.28 0.31
N TRP A 136 -11.86 6.08 -0.21
CA TRP A 136 -12.70 4.89 -0.04
C TRP A 136 -11.86 3.62 0.19
N HIS A 137 -12.13 2.93 1.29
CA HIS A 137 -11.42 1.71 1.73
C HIS A 137 -12.32 0.48 1.72
N ALA A 138 -11.80 -0.65 1.22
CA ALA A 138 -12.51 -1.92 1.22
C ALA A 138 -12.31 -2.68 2.54
N PHE A 139 -13.41 -3.12 3.12
CA PHE A 139 -13.48 -3.95 4.31
C PHE A 139 -14.30 -5.21 4.05
N TYR A 140 -14.20 -6.17 4.95
CA TYR A 140 -15.00 -7.38 4.95
C TYR A 140 -15.74 -7.47 6.28
N ASP A 141 -17.03 -7.80 6.24
CA ASP A 141 -17.80 -8.07 7.46
C ASP A 141 -17.49 -9.47 8.01
N ALA A 142 -18.09 -9.83 9.14
CA ALA A 142 -17.95 -11.16 9.74
C ALA A 142 -18.47 -12.31 8.85
N GLN A 143 -19.25 -11.99 7.81
CA GLN A 143 -19.77 -12.94 6.83
C GLN A 143 -18.86 -13.03 5.58
N GLY A 144 -17.77 -12.27 5.55
CA GLY A 144 -16.86 -12.19 4.40
C GLY A 144 -17.40 -11.35 3.25
N LEU A 145 -18.48 -10.59 3.44
CA LEU A 145 -19.02 -9.70 2.42
C LEU A 145 -18.20 -8.42 2.35
N LYS A 146 -17.80 -8.06 1.13
CA LYS A 146 -17.01 -6.86 0.86
C LYS A 146 -17.91 -5.62 0.93
N TYR A 147 -17.50 -4.64 1.72
CA TYR A 147 -18.12 -3.31 1.75
C TYR A 147 -17.05 -2.22 1.62
N TYR A 148 -17.44 -1.04 1.15
CA TYR A 148 -16.54 0.10 1.01
C TYR A 148 -16.93 1.18 2.01
N TYR A 149 -15.94 1.74 2.72
CA TYR A 149 -16.13 2.79 3.71
C TYR A 149 -15.26 3.99 3.38
N ASN A 150 -15.83 5.19 3.46
CA ASN A 150 -15.15 6.46 3.25
C ASN A 150 -14.90 7.14 4.60
N PHE A 151 -13.63 7.39 4.93
CA PHE A 151 -13.26 8.00 6.20
C PHE A 151 -13.46 9.52 6.24
N GLU A 152 -13.52 10.19 5.09
CA GLU A 152 -13.74 11.65 5.04
C GLU A 152 -15.19 12.02 5.33
N ASN A 153 -16.12 11.27 4.73
CA ASN A 153 -17.54 11.60 4.78
C ASN A 153 -18.39 10.56 5.53
N GLN A 154 -17.75 9.54 6.12
CA GLN A 154 -18.36 8.46 6.89
C GLN A 154 -19.43 7.66 6.12
N GLN A 155 -19.39 7.71 4.79
CA GLN A 155 -20.31 6.95 3.96
C GLN A 155 -19.86 5.49 3.85
N SER A 156 -20.84 4.59 3.77
CA SER A 156 -20.60 3.18 3.49
C SER A 156 -21.46 2.72 2.33
N VAL A 157 -20.90 1.89 1.46
CA VAL A 157 -21.60 1.27 0.34
C VAL A 157 -21.43 -0.24 0.44
N ARG A 158 -22.56 -0.93 0.50
CA ARG A 158 -22.68 -2.40 0.43
C ARG A 158 -23.57 -2.77 -0.74
N LYS A 159 -23.19 -3.78 -1.52
CA LYS A 159 -24.14 -4.39 -2.47
C LYS A 159 -25.10 -5.24 -1.65
N LEU A 160 -26.37 -4.85 -1.58
CA LEU A 160 -27.42 -5.81 -1.26
C LEU A 160 -27.48 -6.75 -2.46
N SER A 161 -27.11 -8.02 -2.28
CA SER A 161 -27.29 -9.03 -3.32
C SER A 161 -28.77 -9.00 -3.75
N SER A 162 -29.05 -8.46 -4.94
CA SER A 162 -30.36 -8.61 -5.57
C SER A 162 -30.49 -10.08 -5.94
N LYS A 163 -31.34 -10.79 -5.19
CA LYS A 163 -31.93 -12.05 -5.65
C LYS A 163 -32.78 -11.81 -6.88
#